data_AF-A0A395GWR7-F1
#
_entry.id   AF-A0A395GWR7-F1
#
_cell.length_a   1.000
_cell.length_b   1.000
_cell.length_c   1.000
_cell.angle_alpha   90.00
_cell.angle_beta   90.00
_cell.angle_gamma   90.00
#
_symmetry.space_group_name_H-M   'P 1'
#
loop_
_entity.id
_entity.type
_entity.pdbx_description
1 polymer ?
#
loop_
_entity_poly.entity_id
_entity_poly.type
_entity_poly.pdbx_seq_one_letter_code
_entity_poly.pdbx_strand_id
1 'polypeptide(L)'
;MKSNHETVYSCGTTPEEAVKRDCQFDMLSFAWVPKPCFDAELSSMNNAYEDFEFFYHREKPDRIPVEELKKGINKHVYTSGRYHRTHCTYAWKILQRAVLHGFHLSDNKTMNPSHYDHCSYYLIDVDHSYRARFTMEYLHCQKMPTSRGSPFW
;
A
#
# COMPACT_ATOMS: atom_id res chain seq x y z
N MET A 1 -20.32 13.27 -28.89
CA MET A 1 -19.17 13.30 -27.96
C MET A 1 -19.65 12.77 -26.61
N LYS A 2 -19.35 11.52 -26.27
CA LYS A 2 -19.64 10.99 -24.92
C LYS A 2 -18.48 11.44 -24.02
N SER A 3 -18.77 12.19 -22.96
CA SER A 3 -17.76 12.50 -21.94
C SER A 3 -17.35 11.17 -21.30
N ASN A 4 -16.09 10.77 -21.47
CA ASN A 4 -15.48 9.73 -20.63
C ASN A 4 -15.38 10.32 -19.22
N HIS A 5 -16.40 10.10 -18.40
CA HIS A 5 -16.22 10.22 -16.96
C HIS A 5 -15.36 9.03 -16.56
N GLU A 6 -14.05 9.27 -16.41
CA GLU A 6 -13.18 8.35 -15.71
C GLU A 6 -13.78 8.16 -14.31
N THR A 7 -14.26 6.96 -14.02
CA THR A 7 -14.91 6.66 -12.75
C THR A 7 -13.87 6.78 -11.64
N VAL A 8 -13.89 7.88 -10.89
CA VAL A 8 -13.01 8.07 -9.74
C VAL A 8 -13.51 7.16 -8.62
N TYR A 9 -12.80 6.07 -8.35
CA TYR A 9 -13.06 5.21 -7.19
C TYR A 9 -12.57 5.92 -5.92
N SER A 10 -13.47 6.20 -4.98
CA SER A 10 -13.16 6.92 -3.74
C SER A 10 -13.88 6.30 -2.55
N CYS A 11 -13.15 6.09 -1.45
CA CYS A 11 -13.68 5.60 -0.18
C CYS A 11 -14.35 6.66 0.69
N GLY A 12 -14.40 7.92 0.24
CA GLY A 12 -14.85 9.03 1.08
C GLY A 12 -13.78 9.47 2.07
N THR A 13 -14.20 9.99 3.21
CA THR A 13 -13.35 10.63 4.22
C THR A 13 -13.54 10.06 5.63
N THR A 14 -14.48 9.13 5.80
CA THR A 14 -14.78 8.47 7.08
C THR A 14 -14.83 6.94 6.91
N PRO A 15 -14.54 6.16 7.96
CA PRO A 15 -14.70 4.70 7.93
C PRO A 15 -16.11 4.27 7.54
N GLU A 16 -17.14 4.97 8.01
CA GLU A 16 -18.54 4.68 7.69
C GLU A 16 -18.84 4.86 6.19
N GLU A 17 -18.32 5.92 5.58
CA GLU A 17 -18.40 6.12 4.13
C GLU A 17 -17.64 5.03 3.37
N ALA A 18 -16.45 4.65 3.83
CA ALA A 18 -15.64 3.62 3.19
C ALA A 18 -16.35 2.26 3.18
N VAL A 19 -16.93 1.86 4.31
CA VAL A 19 -17.76 0.65 4.42
C VAL A 19 -18.98 0.74 3.49
N LYS A 20 -19.69 1.88 3.48
CA LYS A 20 -20.84 2.09 2.58
C LYS A 20 -20.48 2.01 1.10
N ARG A 21 -19.22 2.29 0.75
CA ARG A 21 -18.70 2.26 -0.63
C ARG A 21 -17.96 0.97 -0.98
N ASP A 22 -18.06 -0.07 -0.15
CA ASP A 22 -17.42 -1.39 -0.38
C ASP A 22 -15.88 -1.27 -0.51
N CYS A 23 -15.28 -0.34 0.24
CA CYS A 23 -13.82 -0.26 0.35
C CYS A 23 -13.28 -1.23 1.37
N GLN A 24 -12.04 -1.67 1.16
CA GLN A 24 -11.34 -2.58 2.05
C GLN A 24 -10.35 -1.82 2.91
N PHE A 25 -10.43 -2.01 4.23
CA PHE A 25 -9.37 -1.53 5.12
C PHE A 25 -8.17 -2.47 5.03
N ASP A 26 -7.07 -1.93 4.54
CA ASP A 26 -5.81 -2.66 4.41
C ASP A 26 -4.83 -2.18 5.47
N MET A 27 -4.49 -3.08 6.39
CA MET A 27 -3.61 -2.75 7.50
C MET A 27 -2.19 -2.47 7.02
N LEU A 28 -1.71 -3.10 5.94
CA LEU A 28 -0.36 -2.88 5.43
C LEU A 28 -0.18 -1.49 4.81
N SER A 29 -1.17 -0.97 4.08
CA SER A 29 -1.18 0.42 3.60
C SER A 29 -1.65 1.43 4.66
N PHE A 30 -2.27 0.94 5.74
CA PHE A 30 -2.98 1.72 6.75
C PHE A 30 -3.96 2.70 6.11
N ALA A 31 -4.82 2.18 5.22
CA ALA A 31 -5.76 2.95 4.43
C ALA A 31 -7.04 2.18 4.09
N TRP A 32 -8.11 2.91 3.83
CA TRP A 32 -9.29 2.38 3.15
C TRP A 32 -9.05 2.45 1.64
N VAL A 33 -9.02 1.29 0.99
CA VAL A 33 -8.66 1.13 -0.42
C VAL A 33 -9.90 0.77 -1.23
N PRO A 34 -10.18 1.45 -2.37
CA PRO A 34 -11.27 1.06 -3.24
C PRO A 34 -11.08 -0.37 -3.74
N LYS A 35 -12.16 -1.15 -3.80
CA LYS A 35 -12.09 -2.56 -4.20
C LYS A 35 -11.35 -2.84 -5.52
N PRO A 36 -11.48 -2.03 -6.60
CA PRO A 36 -10.69 -2.23 -7.81
C PRO A 36 -9.18 -2.04 -7.61
N CYS A 37 -8.77 -1.29 -6.58
CA CYS A 37 -7.38 -1.02 -6.23
C CYS A 37 -6.83 -1.97 -5.16
N PHE A 38 -7.69 -2.78 -4.53
CA PHE A 38 -7.28 -3.64 -3.43
C PHE A 38 -6.68 -4.96 -3.94
N ASP A 39 -5.37 -5.13 -3.70
CA ASP A 39 -4.66 -6.36 -4.02
C ASP A 39 -4.71 -7.34 -2.83
N ALA A 40 -5.76 -8.16 -2.79
CA ALA A 40 -5.99 -9.12 -1.71
C ALA A 40 -4.87 -10.16 -1.59
N GLU A 41 -4.32 -10.61 -2.71
CA GLU A 41 -3.22 -11.58 -2.74
C GLU A 41 -2.00 -10.99 -2.03
N LEU A 42 -1.55 -9.81 -2.46
CA LEU A 42 -0.40 -9.15 -1.87
C LEU A 42 -0.65 -8.76 -0.40
N SER A 43 -1.84 -8.27 -0.06
CA SER A 43 -2.20 -7.90 1.32
C SER A 43 -2.14 -9.12 2.25
N SER A 44 -2.54 -10.31 1.77
CA SER A 44 -2.50 -11.55 2.56
C SER A 44 -1.10 -12.14 2.77
N MET A 45 -0.06 -11.68 2.06
CA MET A 45 1.30 -12.23 2.18
C MET A 45 1.99 -11.89 3.50
N ASN A 46 1.55 -10.83 4.20
CA ASN A 46 2.04 -10.45 5.53
C ASN A 46 0.86 -10.28 6.47
N ASN A 47 0.89 -10.91 7.65
CA ASN A 47 -0.17 -10.75 8.63
C ASN A 47 0.15 -9.58 9.56
N ALA A 48 -0.16 -8.36 9.12
CA ALA A 48 0.16 -7.16 9.88
C ALA A 48 -0.39 -7.15 11.32
N TYR A 49 -1.48 -7.87 11.57
CA TYR A 49 -2.12 -7.96 12.89
C TYR A 49 -1.39 -8.91 13.86
N GLU A 50 -0.64 -9.89 13.34
CA GLU A 50 0.15 -10.82 14.15
C GLU A 50 1.64 -10.43 14.20
N ASP A 51 2.15 -9.86 13.10
CA ASP A 51 3.56 -9.52 12.94
C ASP A 51 3.97 -8.25 13.68
N PHE A 52 3.02 -7.40 14.06
CA PHE A 52 3.28 -6.07 14.60
C PHE A 52 2.33 -5.70 15.74
N GLU A 53 2.85 -4.83 16.61
CA GLU A 53 2.10 -4.24 17.69
C GLU A 53 1.86 -2.77 17.39
N PHE A 54 0.68 -2.28 17.79
CA PHE A 54 0.26 -0.90 17.57
C PHE A 54 -0.14 -0.29 18.91
N PHE A 55 0.16 0.99 19.07
CA PHE A 55 0.00 1.72 20.32
C PHE A 55 -0.74 3.04 20.08
N TYR A 56 -1.52 3.47 21.07
CA TYR A 56 -2.22 4.77 21.01
C TYR A 56 -1.25 5.95 21.12
N HIS A 57 -0.11 5.75 21.80
CA HIS A 57 0.88 6.78 22.06
C HIS A 57 2.30 6.29 21.78
N ARG A 58 3.20 7.23 21.43
CA ARG A 58 4.60 6.91 21.07
C ARG A 58 5.41 6.32 22.23
N GLU A 59 5.22 6.86 23.42
CA GLU A 59 6.09 6.64 24.58
C GLU A 59 5.43 5.79 25.67
N LYS A 60 4.16 5.41 25.48
CA LYS A 60 3.41 4.61 26.45
C LYS A 60 3.20 3.20 25.92
N PRO A 61 3.15 2.19 26.79
CA PRO A 61 2.96 0.79 26.40
C PRO A 61 1.49 0.43 26.13
N ASP A 62 0.59 1.40 25.93
CA ASP A 62 -0.83 1.16 25.75
C ASP A 62 -1.16 0.67 24.34
N ARG A 63 -1.26 -0.66 24.23
CA ARG A 63 -1.51 -1.37 22.98
C ARG A 63 -2.96 -1.22 22.52
N ILE A 64 -3.12 -1.06 21.22
CA ILE A 64 -4.42 -1.10 20.53
C ILE A 64 -4.78 -2.58 20.29
N PRO A 65 -5.96 -3.06 20.73
CA PRO A 65 -6.41 -4.40 20.43
C PRO A 65 -6.60 -4.64 18.93
N VAL A 66 -6.28 -5.84 18.44
CA VAL A 66 -6.45 -6.23 17.03
C VAL A 66 -7.89 -6.03 16.55
N GLU A 67 -8.88 -6.37 17.39
CA GLU A 67 -10.30 -6.20 17.06
C GLU A 67 -10.71 -4.72 16.92
N GLU A 68 -9.95 -3.78 17.47
CA GLU A 68 -10.13 -2.36 17.20
C GLU A 68 -9.47 -1.96 15.88
N LEU A 69 -8.22 -2.39 15.65
CA LEU A 69 -7.49 -2.09 14.40
C LEU A 69 -8.27 -2.55 13.17
N LYS A 70 -8.87 -3.74 13.21
CA LYS A 70 -9.70 -4.29 12.12
C LYS A 70 -10.91 -3.42 11.76
N LYS A 71 -11.35 -2.52 12.64
CA LYS A 71 -12.44 -1.58 12.36
C LYS A 71 -12.00 -0.42 11.47
N GLY A 72 -10.69 -0.20 11.29
CA GLY A 72 -10.17 0.88 10.46
C GLY A 72 -10.56 2.28 10.94
N ILE A 73 -10.79 2.45 12.25
CA ILE A 73 -11.26 3.69 12.87
C ILE A 73 -10.13 4.54 13.47
N ASN A 74 -8.96 3.96 13.70
CA ASN A 74 -7.83 4.65 14.31
C ASN A 74 -7.23 5.64 13.29
N LYS A 75 -7.32 6.95 13.58
CA LYS A 75 -6.75 7.99 12.70
C LYS A 75 -5.23 7.94 12.62
N HIS A 76 -4.60 7.61 13.75
CA HIS A 76 -3.16 7.50 13.90
C HIS A 76 -2.83 6.33 14.82
N VAL A 77 -1.70 5.66 14.56
CA VAL A 77 -1.16 4.59 15.38
C VAL A 77 0.35 4.74 15.48
N TYR A 78 0.93 4.31 16.58
CA TYR A 78 2.38 4.18 16.74
C TYR A 78 2.78 2.72 16.64
N THR A 79 3.89 2.41 15.98
CA THR A 79 4.38 1.04 15.77
C THR A 79 5.87 1.05 15.45
N SER A 80 6.43 -0.13 15.20
CA SER A 80 7.85 -0.35 14.98
C SER A 80 8.36 0.23 13.65
N GLY A 81 9.66 0.56 13.60
CA GLY A 81 10.33 0.87 12.34
C GLY A 81 10.34 -0.30 11.34
N ARG A 82 10.24 -1.55 11.82
CA ARG A 82 10.07 -2.74 10.96
C ARG A 82 8.75 -2.66 10.18
N TYR A 83 7.65 -2.34 10.86
CA TYR A 83 6.36 -2.12 10.18
C TYR A 83 6.46 -1.03 9.13
N HIS A 84 7.11 0.09 9.46
CA HIS A 84 7.26 1.20 8.52
C HIS A 84 7.99 0.79 7.23
N ARG A 85 9.10 0.03 7.33
CA ARG A 85 9.79 -0.53 6.14
C ARG A 85 8.95 -1.55 5.40
N THR A 86 8.17 -2.38 6.10
CA THR A 86 7.22 -3.32 5.49
C THR A 86 6.14 -2.56 4.70
N HIS A 87 5.57 -1.48 5.24
CA HIS A 87 4.65 -0.59 4.54
C HIS A 87 5.27 -0.01 3.26
N CYS A 88 6.50 0.51 3.33
CA CYS A 88 7.20 1.07 2.17
C CYS A 88 7.46 0.02 1.08
N THR A 89 7.86 -1.19 1.47
CA THR A 89 8.08 -2.31 0.53
C THR A 89 6.76 -2.80 -0.07
N TYR A 90 5.67 -2.78 0.71
CA TYR A 90 4.33 -3.12 0.25
C TYR A 90 3.84 -2.13 -0.82
N ALA A 91 3.99 -0.82 -0.59
CA ALA A 91 3.64 0.21 -1.59
C ALA A 91 4.46 0.07 -2.88
N TRP A 92 5.76 -0.25 -2.79
CA TRP A 92 6.60 -0.55 -3.96
C TRP A 92 6.07 -1.75 -4.77
N LYS A 93 5.65 -2.83 -4.09
CA LYS A 93 5.09 -4.01 -4.74
C LYS A 93 3.73 -3.72 -5.39
N ILE A 94 2.88 -2.90 -4.77
CA ILE A 94 1.63 -2.41 -5.39
C ILE A 94 1.95 -1.69 -6.70
N LEU A 95 2.89 -0.74 -6.68
CA LEU A 95 3.27 0.00 -7.88
C LEU A 95 3.75 -0.92 -8.99
N GLN A 96 4.66 -1.85 -8.68
CA GLN A 96 5.17 -2.82 -9.65
C GLN A 96 4.04 -3.69 -10.24
N ARG A 97 3.11 -4.14 -9.40
CA ARG A 97 1.96 -4.95 -9.86
C ARG A 97 0.97 -4.13 -10.69
N ALA A 98 0.71 -2.88 -10.33
CA ALA A 98 -0.12 -1.98 -11.14
C ALA A 98 0.50 -1.71 -12.52
N VAL A 99 1.83 -1.58 -12.56
CA VAL A 99 2.57 -1.41 -13.81
C VAL A 99 2.51 -2.68 -14.69
N LEU A 100 2.45 -3.88 -14.10
CA LEU A 100 2.40 -5.16 -14.82
C LEU A 100 0.99 -5.63 -15.18
N HIS A 101 0.00 -5.37 -14.32
CA HIS A 101 -1.36 -5.92 -14.41
C HIS A 101 -2.44 -4.85 -14.66
N GLY A 102 -2.07 -3.56 -14.56
CA GLY A 102 -2.93 -2.42 -14.86
C GLY A 102 -3.05 -1.44 -13.71
N PHE A 103 -3.08 -0.14 -14.05
CA PHE A 103 -3.08 0.96 -13.08
C PHE A 103 -4.28 0.99 -12.14
N HIS A 104 -5.34 0.21 -12.42
CA HIS A 104 -6.47 0.06 -11.50
C HIS A 104 -6.04 -0.48 -10.13
N LEU A 105 -4.92 -1.20 -10.04
CA LEU A 105 -4.35 -1.73 -8.79
C LEU A 105 -3.55 -0.69 -7.97
N SER A 106 -3.45 0.56 -8.41
CA SER A 106 -2.72 1.60 -7.65
C SER A 106 -3.66 2.71 -7.19
N ASP A 107 -3.34 3.28 -6.03
CA ASP A 107 -4.07 4.37 -5.40
C ASP A 107 -3.27 5.69 -5.43
N ASN A 108 -3.93 6.78 -5.03
CA ASN A 108 -3.35 8.13 -5.06
C ASN A 108 -2.19 8.34 -4.07
N LYS A 109 -2.13 7.60 -2.96
CA LYS A 109 -1.02 7.64 -1.99
C LYS A 109 0.19 6.93 -2.55
N THR A 110 0.00 5.76 -3.17
CA THR A 110 1.10 5.02 -3.83
C THR A 110 1.71 5.81 -4.99
N MET A 111 0.88 6.55 -5.76
CA MET A 111 1.34 7.41 -6.86
C MET A 111 1.82 8.80 -6.43
N ASN A 112 1.77 9.15 -5.13
CA ASN A 112 2.14 10.48 -4.65
C ASN A 112 3.67 10.65 -4.61
N PRO A 113 4.22 11.73 -5.21
CA PRO A 113 5.67 11.90 -5.27
C PRO A 113 6.38 11.97 -3.92
N SER A 114 5.86 12.81 -3.03
CA SER A 114 6.40 12.97 -1.70
C SER A 114 6.33 11.67 -0.88
N HIS A 115 5.33 10.82 -1.13
CA HIS A 115 5.21 9.53 -0.45
C HIS A 115 6.24 8.52 -0.96
N TYR A 116 6.49 8.44 -2.29
CA TYR A 116 7.53 7.53 -2.81
C TYR A 116 8.94 7.96 -2.36
N ASP A 117 9.23 9.26 -2.29
CA ASP A 117 10.53 9.78 -1.86
C ASP A 117 10.78 9.42 -0.39
N HIS A 118 9.77 9.62 0.45
CA HIS A 118 9.79 9.20 1.86
C HIS A 118 10.01 7.69 1.99
N CYS A 119 9.25 6.87 1.25
CA CYS A 119 9.42 5.42 1.29
C CYS A 119 10.84 5.00 0.89
N SER A 120 11.38 5.59 -0.17
CA SER A 120 12.72 5.27 -0.69
C SER A 120 13.80 5.57 0.34
N TYR A 121 13.72 6.71 1.04
CA TYR A 121 14.65 7.06 2.12
C TYR A 121 14.69 6.01 3.23
N TYR A 122 13.52 5.57 3.72
CA TYR A 122 13.44 4.57 4.80
C TYR A 122 13.82 3.15 4.37
N LEU A 123 13.82 2.84 3.07
CA LEU A 123 14.25 1.55 2.55
C LEU A 123 15.77 1.46 2.38
N ILE A 124 16.46 2.58 2.22
CA ILE A 124 17.92 2.65 2.07
C ILE A 124 18.63 2.60 3.42
N ASP A 125 18.00 3.12 4.48
CA ASP A 125 18.55 3.14 5.83
C ASP A 125 18.37 1.79 6.57
N VAL A 126 19.11 0.79 6.12
CA VAL A 126 19.16 -0.58 6.67
C VAL A 126 20.61 -0.95 7.01
N ASP A 127 20.79 -1.99 7.84
CA ASP A 127 22.08 -2.47 8.37
C ASP A 127 23.30 -2.19 7.47
N HIS A 128 24.09 -1.20 7.88
CA HIS A 128 25.23 -0.68 7.13
C HIS A 128 26.40 -1.68 7.10
N SER A 129 26.34 -2.75 7.90
CA SER A 129 27.35 -3.82 7.91
C SER A 129 27.13 -4.87 6.81
N TYR A 130 25.93 -4.92 6.21
CA TYR A 130 25.60 -5.90 5.19
C TYR A 130 26.29 -5.61 3.86
N ARG A 131 27.18 -6.52 3.42
CA ARG A 131 27.89 -6.43 2.13
C ARG A 131 27.17 -7.26 1.07
N ALA A 132 26.27 -6.63 0.33
CA ALA A 132 25.59 -7.27 -0.80
C ALA A 132 26.55 -7.54 -1.97
N ARG A 133 26.37 -8.68 -2.66
CA ARG A 133 27.05 -8.98 -3.93
C ARG A 133 26.07 -8.80 -5.08
N PHE A 134 26.39 -7.90 -5.99
CA PHE A 134 25.68 -7.74 -7.27
C PHE A 134 26.56 -8.24 -8.40
N THR A 135 25.94 -8.91 -9.37
CA THR A 135 26.59 -9.28 -10.63
C THR A 135 26.15 -8.27 -11.69
N MET A 136 27.06 -7.90 -12.60
CA MET A 136 26.73 -7.01 -13.70
C MET A 136 25.72 -7.69 -14.64
N GLU A 137 24.62 -7.00 -14.93
CA GLU A 137 23.56 -7.46 -15.82
C GLU A 137 23.42 -6.52 -17.03
N TYR A 138 23.15 -7.09 -18.20
CA TYR A 138 22.94 -6.33 -19.44
C TYR A 138 21.45 -6.31 -19.76
N LEU A 139 20.76 -5.27 -19.28
CA LEU A 139 19.32 -5.12 -19.44
C LEU A 139 18.96 -4.71 -20.87
N HIS A 140 17.77 -5.10 -21.31
CA HIS A 140 17.16 -4.63 -22.56
C HIS A 140 15.85 -3.89 -22.24
N CYS A 141 15.53 -2.87 -23.04
CA CYS A 141 14.27 -2.15 -22.88
C CYS A 141 13.08 -3.06 -23.22
N GLN A 142 12.20 -3.28 -22.26
CA GLN A 142 10.93 -3.94 -22.49
C GLN A 142 9.82 -2.88 -22.60
N LYS A 143 9.04 -2.95 -23.68
CA LYS A 143 7.83 -2.10 -23.79
C LYS A 143 6.79 -2.64 -22.81
N MET A 144 6.31 -1.77 -21.93
CA MET A 144 5.23 -2.16 -21.01
C MET A 144 3.94 -2.40 -21.80
N PRO A 145 3.18 -3.47 -21.49
CA PRO A 145 1.89 -3.70 -22.10
C PRO A 145 1.00 -2.48 -21.82
N THR A 146 0.68 -1.70 -22.85
CA THR A 146 -0.32 -0.65 -22.71
C THR A 146 -1.66 -1.35 -22.56
N SER A 147 -2.29 -1.28 -21.40
CA SER A 147 -3.63 -1.81 -21.15
C SER A 147 -4.71 -0.99 -21.87
N ARG A 148 -4.59 -0.82 -23.18
CA ARG A 148 -5.68 -0.46 -24.08
C ARG A 148 -6.09 -1.71 -24.84
N GLY A 149 -6.78 -2.64 -24.17
CA GLY A 149 -7.34 -3.79 -24.89
C GLY A 149 -7.60 -5.07 -24.11
N SER A 150 -8.02 -5.02 -22.84
CA SER A 150 -8.64 -6.20 -22.23
C SER A 150 -10.14 -5.92 -21.99
N PRO A 151 -11.05 -6.66 -22.66
CA PRO A 151 -12.49 -6.44 -22.60
C PRO A 151 -13.10 -7.27 -21.45
N PHE A 152 -12.70 -6.96 -20.22
CA PHE A 152 -13.37 -7.48 -19.03
C PHE A 152 -14.01 -6.31 -18.27
N TRP A 153 -15.00 -5.72 -18.94
CA TRP A 153 -16.14 -5.06 -18.31
C TRP A 153 -17.39 -5.80 -18.78
#